data_AF-A0A7J7G1B7-F1
#
_entry.id   AF-A0A7J7G1B7-F1
#
_cell.length_a   1.000
_cell.length_b   1.000
_cell.length_c   1.000
_cell.angle_alpha   90.00
_cell.angle_beta   90.00
_cell.angle_gamma   90.00
#
_symmetry.space_group_name_H-M   'P 1'
#
loop_
_entity.id
_entity.type
_entity.pdbx_description
1 polymer ?
#
loop_
_entity_poly.entity_id
_entity_poly.type
_entity_poly.pdbx_seq_one_letter_code
_entity_poly.pdbx_strand_id
1 'polypeptide(L)'
;MTFFVYYVVLVAVSVYMATIIVIVPTSAKPSLFSLSMEAKALRISGWWSGNISLANHCELEGITCNEARSVTRIDLHLSYTYLSKKLEYMNWTSLPNLEYLNLSDCYLARSISDNIGSLSKLTSLDLFSNS
;
A
#
# COMPACT_ATOMS: atom_id res chain seq x y z
N MET A 1 -49.84 27.65 -8.12
CA MET A 1 -48.65 27.97 -8.95
C MET A 1 -47.36 27.92 -8.15
N THR A 2 -47.29 28.50 -6.94
CA THR A 2 -46.08 28.51 -6.08
C THR A 2 -45.57 27.12 -5.67
N PHE A 3 -46.46 26.19 -5.32
CA PHE A 3 -46.09 24.82 -4.92
C PHE A 3 -45.39 24.03 -6.05
N PHE A 4 -45.90 24.20 -7.28
CA PHE A 4 -45.34 23.56 -8.47
C PHE A 4 -43.93 24.09 -8.78
N VAL A 5 -43.73 25.40 -8.66
CA VAL A 5 -42.40 26.03 -8.86
C VAL A 5 -41.40 25.53 -7.81
N TYR A 6 -41.80 25.43 -6.54
CA TYR A 6 -40.93 24.94 -5.47
C TYR A 6 -40.47 23.50 -5.70
N TYR A 7 -41.39 22.62 -6.11
CA TYR A 7 -41.08 21.22 -6.41
C TYR A 7 -40.06 21.08 -7.57
N VAL A 8 -40.24 21.84 -8.65
CA VAL A 8 -39.32 21.84 -9.81
C VAL A 8 -37.92 22.30 -9.41
N VAL A 9 -37.81 23.35 -8.59
CA VAL A 9 -36.51 23.85 -8.09
C VAL A 9 -35.83 22.78 -7.22
N LEU A 10 -36.57 22.10 -6.35
CA LEU A 10 -36.04 21.05 -5.48
C LEU A 10 -35.47 19.87 -6.28
N VAL A 11 -36.19 19.43 -7.31
CA VAL A 11 -35.75 18.36 -8.22
C VAL A 11 -34.52 18.80 -9.03
N ALA A 12 -34.47 20.04 -9.50
CA ALA A 12 -33.31 20.56 -10.23
C ALA A 12 -32.05 20.61 -9.35
N VAL A 13 -32.18 21.05 -8.09
CA VAL A 13 -31.06 21.09 -7.14
C VAL A 13 -30.56 19.69 -6.80
N SER A 14 -31.46 18.72 -6.57
CA SER A 14 -31.04 17.34 -6.25
C SER A 14 -30.34 16.67 -7.43
N VAL A 15 -30.83 16.85 -8.65
CA VAL A 15 -30.19 16.36 -9.88
C VAL A 15 -28.82 17.00 -10.07
N TYR A 16 -28.71 18.32 -9.87
CA TYR A 16 -27.45 19.04 -9.97
C TYR A 16 -26.41 18.51 -8.98
N MET A 17 -26.77 18.37 -7.70
CA MET A 17 -25.86 17.82 -6.68
C MET A 17 -25.44 16.37 -6.98
N ALA A 18 -26.36 15.54 -7.49
CA ALA A 18 -26.02 14.18 -7.91
C ALA A 18 -25.03 14.15 -9.08
N THR A 19 -25.15 15.07 -10.04
CA THR A 19 -24.19 15.16 -11.15
C THR A 19 -22.79 15.58 -10.70
N ILE A 20 -22.66 16.48 -9.72
CA ILE A 20 -21.35 16.88 -9.17
C ILE A 20 -20.61 15.69 -8.55
N ILE A 21 -21.31 14.79 -7.84
CA ILE A 21 -20.71 13.63 -7.18
C ILE A 21 -20.11 12.64 -8.19
N VAL A 22 -20.72 12.47 -9.36
CA VAL A 22 -20.30 11.49 -10.38
C VAL A 22 -19.06 11.95 -11.17
N ILE A 23 -18.77 13.25 -11.22
CA ILE A 23 -17.67 13.80 -12.03
C ILE A 23 -16.36 13.89 -11.24
N VAL A 24 -16.39 13.84 -9.91
CA VAL A 24 -15.16 13.86 -9.10
C VAL A 24 -14.58 12.44 -9.07
N PRO A 25 -13.46 12.15 -9.75
CA PRO A 25 -12.76 10.91 -9.50
C PRO A 25 -12.28 10.95 -8.05
N THR A 26 -12.81 10.04 -7.22
CA THR A 26 -12.32 9.85 -5.86
C THR A 26 -10.96 9.17 -5.94
N SER A 27 -9.92 9.95 -6.25
CA SER A 27 -8.58 9.57 -5.81
C SER A 27 -8.59 9.72 -4.29
N ALA A 28 -9.05 8.67 -3.61
CA ALA A 28 -9.05 8.63 -2.15
C ALA A 28 -7.58 8.71 -1.73
N LYS A 29 -7.15 9.93 -1.35
CA LYS A 29 -5.83 10.13 -0.77
C LYS A 29 -5.72 9.17 0.42
N PRO A 30 -4.69 8.31 0.49
CA PRO A 30 -4.51 7.37 1.57
C PRO A 30 -4.51 8.13 2.89
N SER A 31 -5.18 7.55 3.88
CA SER A 31 -5.25 8.14 5.21
C SER A 31 -3.86 8.12 5.85
N LEU A 32 -3.54 9.15 6.65
CA LEU A 32 -2.31 9.21 7.44
C LEU A 32 -2.13 7.95 8.30
N PHE A 33 -3.24 7.39 8.77
CA PHE A 33 -3.30 6.13 9.50
C PHE A 33 -2.76 4.96 8.68
N SER A 34 -3.19 4.80 7.41
CA SER A 34 -2.67 3.76 6.51
C SER A 34 -1.15 3.86 6.34
N LEU A 35 -0.64 5.06 6.07
CA LEU A 35 0.79 5.29 5.90
C LEU A 35 1.58 5.01 7.19
N SER A 36 1.00 5.34 8.36
CA SER A 36 1.61 5.02 9.65
C SER A 36 1.70 3.50 9.89
N MET A 37 0.72 2.73 9.39
CA MET A 37 0.73 1.27 9.49
C MET A 37 1.76 0.65 8.54
N GLU A 38 1.92 1.19 7.34
CA GLU A 38 2.99 0.80 6.40
C GLU A 38 4.36 0.99 7.04
N ALA A 39 4.68 2.21 7.50
CA ALA A 39 5.96 2.50 8.16
C ALA A 39 6.19 1.62 9.39
N LYS A 40 5.13 1.33 10.16
CA LYS A 40 5.22 0.41 11.32
C LYS A 40 5.48 -1.03 10.89
N ALA A 41 4.85 -1.52 9.83
CA ALA A 41 5.06 -2.86 9.29
C ALA A 41 6.50 -3.03 8.79
N LEU A 42 7.01 -2.06 8.04
CA LEU A 42 8.41 -2.03 7.59
C LEU A 42 9.37 -2.04 8.78
N ARG A 43 9.11 -1.25 9.82
CA ARG A 43 9.91 -1.23 11.04
C ARG A 43 9.91 -2.56 11.79
N ILE A 44 8.74 -3.19 11.95
CA ILE A 44 8.59 -4.45 12.68
C ILE A 44 9.18 -5.63 11.91
N SER A 45 9.13 -5.61 10.57
CA SER A 45 9.74 -6.63 9.72
C SER A 45 11.23 -6.81 10.03
N GLY A 46 11.90 -5.72 10.39
CA GLY A 46 13.32 -5.69 10.68
C GLY A 46 14.22 -5.86 9.45
N TRP A 47 13.68 -5.74 8.23
CA TRP A 47 14.43 -5.88 6.97
C TRP A 47 15.36 -4.71 6.70
N TRP A 48 15.00 -3.52 7.18
CA TRP A 48 15.82 -2.31 7.10
C TRP A 48 16.39 -1.97 8.47
N SER A 49 17.61 -1.43 8.48
CA SER A 49 18.25 -0.90 9.69
C SER A 49 17.90 0.57 9.92
N GLY A 50 17.91 1.00 11.17
CA GLY A 50 17.76 2.41 11.56
C GLY A 50 16.37 2.78 12.09
N ASN A 51 16.17 4.09 12.27
CA ASN A 51 14.93 4.65 12.81
C ASN A 51 13.89 4.87 11.71
N ILE A 52 13.12 3.82 11.41
CA ILE A 52 12.08 3.84 10.38
C ILE A 52 10.83 4.55 10.93
N SER A 53 10.34 5.53 10.19
CA SER A 53 9.21 6.38 10.54
C SER A 53 8.37 6.74 9.31
N LEU A 54 7.22 7.36 9.54
CA LEU A 54 6.37 7.89 8.47
C LEU A 54 7.13 8.86 7.54
N ALA A 55 8.11 9.59 8.06
CA ALA A 55 8.86 10.59 7.30
C ALA A 55 9.84 9.98 6.29
N ASN A 56 10.48 8.86 6.61
CA ASN A 56 11.60 8.30 5.85
C ASN A 56 11.36 6.88 5.28
N HIS A 57 10.20 6.26 5.52
CA HIS A 57 9.96 4.90 5.02
C HIS A 57 10.03 4.75 3.50
N CYS A 58 9.68 5.80 2.72
CA CYS A 58 9.82 5.80 1.26
C CYS A 58 11.24 6.06 0.77
N GLU A 59 12.16 6.42 1.68
CA GLU A 59 13.58 6.66 1.38
C GLU A 59 14.43 5.42 1.70
N LEU A 60 13.79 4.35 2.18
CA LEU A 60 14.47 3.08 2.45
C LEU A 60 14.94 2.46 1.14
N GLU A 61 16.14 1.88 1.20
CA GLU A 61 16.72 1.17 0.06
C GLU A 61 15.77 0.06 -0.42
N GLY A 62 15.57 -0.02 -1.74
CA GLY A 62 14.65 -0.98 -2.34
C GLY A 62 13.17 -0.65 -2.21
N ILE A 63 12.78 0.46 -1.57
CA ILE A 63 11.36 0.88 -1.48
C ILE A 63 11.04 1.92 -2.55
N THR A 64 9.92 1.74 -3.24
CA THR A 64 9.29 2.80 -4.03
C THR A 64 7.88 3.05 -3.51
N CYS A 65 7.54 4.33 -3.36
CA CYS A 65 6.19 4.76 -3.01
C CYS A 65 5.53 5.47 -4.20
N ASN A 66 4.20 5.42 -4.26
CA ASN A 66 3.42 6.24 -5.19
C ASN A 66 3.38 7.72 -4.77
N GLU A 67 2.72 8.58 -5.55
CA GLU A 67 2.52 10.01 -5.26
C GLU A 67 1.88 10.27 -3.90
N ALA A 68 1.14 9.29 -3.40
CA ALA A 68 0.45 9.34 -2.14
C ALA A 68 1.29 8.85 -0.95
N ARG A 69 2.58 8.60 -1.19
CA ARG A 69 3.58 8.07 -0.24
C ARG A 69 3.28 6.67 0.28
N SER A 70 2.44 5.90 -0.41
CA SER A 70 2.17 4.51 -0.05
C SER A 70 3.08 3.58 -0.83
N VAL A 71 3.61 2.55 -0.17
CA VAL A 71 4.57 1.59 -0.74
C VAL A 71 3.92 0.80 -1.88
N THR A 72 4.53 0.85 -3.06
CA THR A 72 4.09 0.11 -4.25
C THR A 72 5.12 -0.91 -4.74
N ARG A 73 6.40 -0.73 -4.40
CA ARG A 73 7.47 -1.65 -4.78
C ARG A 73 8.39 -1.91 -3.60
N ILE A 74 8.73 -3.18 -3.40
CA ILE A 74 9.84 -3.63 -2.56
C ILE A 74 10.75 -4.48 -3.45
N ASP A 75 11.99 -4.05 -3.62
CA ASP A 75 13.03 -4.74 -4.38
C ASP A 75 14.27 -4.89 -3.51
N LEU A 76 14.47 -6.11 -3.01
CA LEU A 76 15.56 -6.46 -2.11
C LEU A 76 16.46 -7.54 -2.73
N HIS A 77 16.52 -7.62 -4.06
CA HIS A 77 17.40 -8.56 -4.76
C HIS A 77 18.84 -8.49 -4.22
N LEU A 78 19.44 -9.66 -3.97
CA LEU A 78 20.79 -9.79 -3.38
C LEU A 78 20.95 -9.10 -2.02
N SER A 79 19.85 -8.76 -1.34
CA SER A 79 19.94 -8.17 -0.01
C SER A 79 20.27 -9.25 1.01
N TYR A 80 21.51 -9.26 1.46
CA TYR A 80 22.01 -10.14 2.54
C TYR A 80 21.57 -9.69 3.94
N THR A 81 20.61 -8.76 4.04
CA THR A 81 20.15 -8.21 5.31
C THR A 81 19.46 -9.28 6.15
N TYR A 82 20.25 -9.88 7.05
CA TYR A 82 19.85 -10.73 8.18
C TYR A 82 19.25 -12.08 7.76
N LEU A 83 20.15 -13.02 7.44
CA LEU A 83 20.04 -14.49 7.25
C LEU A 83 19.09 -15.28 8.20
N SER A 84 18.34 -14.63 9.09
CA SER A 84 17.43 -15.25 10.05
C SER A 84 16.15 -14.46 10.36
N LYS A 85 15.92 -13.27 9.75
CA LYS A 85 14.67 -12.51 9.97
C LYS A 85 13.59 -13.04 9.04
N LYS A 86 12.91 -14.07 9.52
CA LYS A 86 11.81 -14.73 8.81
C LYS A 86 10.80 -13.71 8.29
N LEU A 87 10.29 -14.00 7.09
CA LEU A 87 9.09 -13.43 6.48
C LEU A 87 7.86 -13.40 7.41
N GLU A 88 7.88 -14.15 8.53
CA GLU A 88 6.80 -14.22 9.51
C GLU A 88 6.47 -12.88 10.20
N TYR A 89 7.42 -11.95 10.28
CA TYR A 89 7.20 -10.63 10.91
C TYR A 89 6.67 -9.56 9.94
N MET A 90 6.64 -9.87 8.65
CA MET A 90 6.13 -8.93 7.65
C MET A 90 4.60 -8.97 7.64
N ASN A 91 3.97 -7.84 7.95
CA ASN A 91 2.52 -7.70 7.86
C ASN A 91 2.10 -7.21 6.47
N TRP A 92 1.92 -8.15 5.54
CA TRP A 92 1.52 -7.86 4.16
C TRP A 92 0.19 -7.09 4.05
N THR A 93 -0.75 -7.31 4.97
CA THR A 93 -2.04 -6.58 4.98
C THR A 93 -1.88 -5.08 5.24
N SER A 94 -0.75 -4.66 5.84
CA SER A 94 -0.43 -3.25 6.05
C SER A 94 0.19 -2.59 4.81
N LEU A 95 0.36 -3.30 3.70
CA LEU A 95 0.91 -2.79 2.43
C LEU A 95 -0.12 -2.94 1.31
N PRO A 96 -1.28 -2.25 1.40
CA PRO A 96 -2.43 -2.49 0.52
C PRO A 96 -2.20 -2.06 -0.94
N ASN A 97 -1.13 -1.29 -1.20
CA ASN A 97 -0.77 -0.81 -2.54
C ASN A 97 0.47 -1.49 -3.13
N LEU A 98 0.99 -2.55 -2.49
CA LEU A 98 2.17 -3.24 -3.02
C LEU A 98 1.82 -3.98 -4.32
N GLU A 99 2.52 -3.62 -5.38
CA GLU A 99 2.34 -4.15 -6.74
C GLU A 99 3.50 -5.04 -7.18
N TYR A 100 4.70 -4.76 -6.67
CA TYR A 100 5.92 -5.50 -7.01
C TYR A 100 6.69 -5.89 -5.75
N LEU A 101 7.06 -7.16 -5.67
CA LEU A 101 7.92 -7.70 -4.62
C LEU A 101 9.01 -8.56 -5.24
N ASN A 102 10.27 -8.19 -5.04
CA ASN A 102 11.43 -8.98 -5.42
C ASN A 102 12.26 -9.31 -4.18
N LEU A 103 12.33 -10.61 -3.88
CA LEU A 103 13.13 -11.20 -2.81
C LEU A 103 14.05 -12.29 -3.39
N SER A 104 14.46 -12.15 -4.65
CA SER A 104 15.38 -13.10 -5.28
C SER A 104 16.78 -13.02 -4.67
N ASP A 105 17.43 -14.17 -4.54
CA ASP A 105 18.76 -14.30 -3.93
C ASP A 105 18.85 -13.76 -2.48
N CYS A 106 17.75 -13.85 -1.72
CA CYS A 106 17.66 -13.41 -0.32
C CYS A 106 17.87 -14.52 0.73
N TYR A 107 18.26 -15.74 0.34
CA TYR A 107 18.46 -16.89 1.24
C TYR A 107 17.24 -17.20 2.12
N LEU A 108 16.04 -17.16 1.54
CA LEU A 108 14.80 -17.45 2.25
C LEU A 108 14.71 -18.94 2.65
N ALA A 109 15.20 -19.29 3.84
CA ALA A 109 15.29 -20.67 4.34
C ALA A 109 13.94 -21.29 4.83
N ARG A 110 12.84 -20.54 4.80
CA ARG A 110 11.50 -20.99 5.26
C ARG A 110 10.41 -20.62 4.26
N SER A 111 9.25 -21.27 4.37
CA SER A 111 8.08 -20.93 3.57
C SER A 111 7.75 -19.45 3.71
N ILE A 112 7.42 -18.85 2.57
CA ILE A 112 6.82 -17.53 2.54
C ILE A 112 5.53 -17.62 3.35
N SER A 113 5.36 -16.72 4.31
CA SER A 113 4.18 -16.70 5.18
C SER A 113 2.92 -16.81 4.31
N ASP A 114 1.98 -17.68 4.72
CA ASP A 114 0.71 -17.94 4.03
C ASP A 114 -0.07 -16.64 3.70
N ASN A 115 0.28 -15.57 4.41
CA ASN A 115 -0.34 -14.25 4.33
C ASN A 115 0.07 -13.44 3.09
N ILE A 116 1.05 -13.88 2.27
CA ILE A 116 1.42 -13.14 1.05
C ILE A 116 0.26 -13.06 0.05
N GLY A 117 -0.66 -14.05 0.07
CA GLY A 117 -1.89 -14.05 -0.72
C GLY A 117 -2.88 -12.94 -0.35
N SER A 118 -2.65 -12.19 0.73
CA SER A 118 -3.47 -11.02 1.10
C SER A 118 -3.18 -9.77 0.26
N LEU A 119 -2.09 -9.77 -0.51
CA LEU A 119 -1.69 -8.64 -1.35
C LEU A 119 -2.54 -8.60 -2.63
N SER A 120 -3.70 -7.95 -2.55
CA SER A 120 -4.68 -7.90 -3.65
C SER A 120 -4.22 -7.15 -4.90
N LYS A 121 -3.17 -6.31 -4.80
CA LYS A 121 -2.61 -5.54 -5.92
C LYS A 121 -1.28 -6.08 -6.44
N LEU A 122 -0.74 -7.14 -5.85
CA LEU A 122 0.54 -7.70 -6.27
C LEU A 122 0.40 -8.27 -7.69
N THR A 123 1.20 -7.76 -8.62
CA THR A 123 1.23 -8.18 -10.03
C THR A 123 2.53 -8.88 -10.40
N SER A 124 3.59 -8.65 -9.63
CA SER A 124 4.91 -9.24 -9.84
C SER A 124 5.51 -9.71 -8.53
N LEU A 125 5.87 -10.98 -8.49
CA LEU A 125 6.52 -11.64 -7.35
C LEU A 125 7.73 -12.41 -7.87
N ASP A 126 8.93 -11.98 -7.46
CA ASP A 126 10.17 -12.67 -7.77
C ASP A 126 10.78 -13.26 -6.48
N LEU A 127 11.03 -14.56 -6.54
CA LEU A 127 11.54 -15.40 -5.46
C LEU A 127 12.67 -16.30 -5.97
N PHE A 128 13.22 -16.00 -7.14
CA PHE A 128 14.26 -16.79 -7.79
C PHE A 128 15.48 -16.97 -6.88
N SER A 129 16.16 -18.11 -7.00
CA SER A 129 17.44 -18.38 -6.32
C SER A 129 17.42 -18.14 -4.80
N ASN A 130 16.31 -18.51 -4.16
CA ASN A 130 16.27 -18.70 -2.72
C ASN A 130 16.60 -20.16 -2.38
N SER A 131 17.50 -20.38 -1.43
CA SER A 131 17.99 -21.70 -1.01
C SER A 131 18.19 -21.74 0.50
#